data_AF-A0A222AJC3-F1
#
_entry.id   AF-A0A222AJC3-F1
#
_cell.length_a   1.000
_cell.length_b   1.000
_cell.length_c   1.000
_cell.angle_alpha   90.00
_cell.angle_beta   90.00
_cell.angle_gamma   90.00
#
_symmetry.space_group_name_H-M   'P 1'
#
loop_
_entity.id
_entity.type
_entity.pdbx_description
1 polymer ?
#
loop_
_entity_poly.entity_id
_entity_poly.type
_entity_poly.pdbx_seq_one_letter_code
_entity_poly.pdbx_strand_id
1 'polypeptide(L)'
;TGATAPGAAGGAGAMSLVSPAAPLADLPTLTCPRRPNLGHEGRPIMLRANHFQISMPRGFVHHYDVNIQPDKCPRKVNREIVETMVHCYNKIFGALKPVFDGRNNLYTRDPLPIGNDKVELEVILPGEGKDRVFRVSIKWVAQVSLFALEEALEGRTRQIPYDAILALDVVMRHLPSMMYTPVGRSFFSSPEGYYHPLGGGREVWFGFHQSVRPSQWKMMLNIDVSATAFYKAQPVIEFMCEVLDIRDINDQRKPLTDSQRVKFTKEIKGLKIEITHCGTMKRKYRVCNVTRRPSQMQSFPLQLENGQTVECTVAKYFLDKYKMKLRYPHLPCL
;
A
#
# COMPACT_ATOMS: atom_id res chain seq x y z
N THR A 1 -8.20 54.73 45.45
CA THR A 1 -8.50 55.14 44.06
C THR A 1 -8.36 53.92 43.16
N GLY A 2 -9.45 53.18 42.96
CA GLY A 2 -10.03 53.00 41.62
C GLY A 2 -9.48 51.73 40.94
N ALA A 3 -10.19 50.61 41.02
CA ALA A 3 -11.14 50.15 39.97
C ALA A 3 -10.42 49.30 38.91
N THR A 4 -10.46 47.96 39.01
CA THR A 4 -11.38 47.09 38.25
C THR A 4 -11.29 47.24 36.74
N ALA A 5 -10.75 46.21 36.08
CA ALA A 5 -10.99 45.97 34.66
C ALA A 5 -12.46 45.60 34.43
N PRO A 6 -13.11 46.16 33.39
CA PRO A 6 -14.29 45.56 32.80
C PRO A 6 -13.93 44.90 31.46
N GLY A 7 -14.53 43.75 31.22
CA GLY A 7 -14.73 43.26 29.86
C GLY A 7 -15.98 43.89 29.24
N ALA A 8 -16.07 43.84 27.91
CA ALA A 8 -17.25 43.42 27.13
C ALA A 8 -17.25 44.04 25.71
N ALA A 9 -17.65 43.20 24.75
CA ALA A 9 -18.32 43.51 23.48
C ALA A 9 -17.58 44.42 22.47
N GLY A 10 -17.47 44.08 21.18
CA GLY A 10 -18.41 43.38 20.32
C GLY A 10 -19.07 44.40 19.39
N GLY A 11 -18.70 44.40 18.11
CA GLY A 11 -19.52 44.98 17.03
C GLY A 11 -18.77 45.83 16.00
N ALA A 12 -18.70 45.29 14.78
CA ALA A 12 -19.09 45.93 13.51
C ALA A 12 -18.04 45.85 12.38
N GLY A 13 -18.23 44.84 11.52
CA GLY A 13 -18.33 44.99 10.06
C GLY A 13 -17.19 45.67 9.29
N ALA A 14 -16.36 44.86 8.65
CA ALA A 14 -15.78 45.22 7.36
C ALA A 14 -15.91 44.01 6.41
N MET A 15 -16.90 44.05 5.52
CA MET A 15 -17.02 43.10 4.41
C MET A 15 -15.85 43.32 3.46
N SER A 16 -14.90 42.38 3.42
CA SER A 16 -13.88 42.34 2.38
C SER A 16 -14.52 41.87 1.07
N LEU A 17 -14.78 42.81 0.16
CA LEU A 17 -15.10 42.54 -1.24
C LEU A 17 -13.91 41.82 -1.90
N VAL A 18 -14.04 40.50 -2.08
CA VAL A 18 -13.09 39.72 -2.87
C VAL A 18 -13.41 39.98 -4.34
N SER A 19 -12.57 40.75 -5.01
CA SER A 19 -12.63 40.95 -6.46
C SER A 19 -12.43 39.61 -7.19
N PRO A 20 -13.07 39.40 -8.35
CA PRO A 20 -12.91 38.17 -9.11
C PRO A 20 -11.47 38.04 -9.63
N ALA A 21 -10.86 36.88 -9.37
CA ALA A 21 -9.53 36.54 -9.82
C ALA A 21 -9.40 36.70 -11.34
N ALA A 22 -8.39 37.43 -11.78
CA ALA A 22 -8.01 37.53 -13.18
C ALA A 22 -7.69 36.13 -13.75
N PRO A 23 -7.95 35.88 -15.04
CA PRO A 23 -7.61 34.60 -15.67
C PRO A 23 -6.10 34.35 -15.52
N LEU A 24 -5.76 33.16 -15.02
CA LEU A 24 -4.38 32.68 -14.94
C LEU A 24 -3.73 32.83 -16.31
N ALA A 25 -2.66 33.62 -16.39
CA ALA A 25 -1.89 33.80 -17.61
C ALA A 25 -1.47 32.44 -18.18
N ASP A 26 -1.66 32.24 -19.49
CA ASP A 26 -1.25 31.04 -20.22
C ASP A 26 0.24 30.79 -19.98
N LEU A 27 0.53 29.76 -19.17
CA LEU A 27 1.89 29.27 -18.97
C LEU A 27 2.42 28.77 -20.32
N PRO A 28 3.66 29.09 -20.70
CA PRO A 28 4.21 28.65 -21.98
C PRO A 28 4.25 27.11 -22.05
N THR A 29 3.63 26.56 -23.09
CA THR A 29 3.61 25.11 -23.36
C THR A 29 4.99 24.63 -23.78
N LEU A 30 5.78 24.17 -22.80
CA LEU A 30 7.09 23.57 -23.03
C LEU A 30 6.92 22.24 -23.78
N THR A 31 7.36 22.20 -25.04
CA THR A 31 7.32 21.00 -25.87
C THR A 31 8.74 20.48 -26.10
N CYS A 32 9.00 19.23 -25.76
CA CYS A 32 10.30 18.61 -26.02
C CYS A 32 10.65 18.62 -27.53
N PRO A 33 11.92 18.86 -27.89
CA PRO A 33 12.37 18.82 -29.28
C PRO A 33 12.26 17.40 -29.84
N ARG A 34 12.04 17.29 -31.15
CA ARG A 34 12.07 15.99 -31.84
C ARG A 34 13.50 15.51 -31.98
N ARG A 35 13.69 14.19 -32.00
CA ARG A 35 14.98 13.59 -32.38
C ARG A 35 15.32 14.06 -33.81
N PRO A 36 16.47 14.72 -34.03
CA PRO A 36 16.80 15.27 -35.35
C PRO A 36 17.18 14.18 -36.36
N ASN A 37 17.93 13.17 -35.92
CA ASN A 37 18.42 12.05 -36.75
C ASN A 37 18.87 10.87 -35.89
N LEU A 38 19.34 9.80 -36.54
CA LEU A 38 20.01 8.66 -35.92
C LEU A 38 21.53 8.84 -36.03
N GLY A 39 22.29 8.34 -35.05
CA GLY A 39 23.75 8.34 -35.11
C GLY A 39 24.28 7.29 -36.07
N HIS A 40 25.33 7.62 -36.83
CA HIS A 40 25.94 6.74 -37.83
C HIS A 40 27.41 6.38 -37.55
N GLU A 41 28.01 6.98 -36.54
CA GLU A 41 29.40 6.71 -36.16
C GLU A 41 29.54 5.40 -35.37
N GLY A 42 30.71 4.79 -35.48
CA GLY A 42 31.06 3.56 -34.76
C GLY A 42 30.75 2.28 -35.55
N ARG A 43 31.24 1.15 -35.02
CA ARG A 43 31.04 -0.16 -35.61
C ARG A 43 29.69 -0.74 -35.17
N PRO A 44 28.83 -1.22 -36.09
CA PRO A 44 27.58 -1.89 -35.73
C PRO A 44 27.82 -3.12 -34.84
N ILE A 45 26.98 -3.30 -33.83
CA ILE A 45 27.00 -4.44 -32.90
C ILE A 45 25.58 -4.93 -32.64
N MET A 46 25.40 -6.25 -32.60
CA MET A 46 24.12 -6.86 -32.23
C MET A 46 23.95 -6.87 -30.71
N LEU A 47 22.81 -6.36 -30.24
CA LEU A 47 22.47 -6.30 -28.82
C LEU A 47 21.16 -7.02 -28.54
N ARG A 48 21.01 -7.48 -27.31
CA ARG A 48 19.73 -7.90 -26.75
C ARG A 48 19.38 -6.95 -25.62
N ALA A 49 18.17 -6.43 -25.65
CA ALA A 49 17.60 -5.65 -24.56
C ALA A 49 16.57 -6.51 -23.83
N ASN A 50 16.43 -6.29 -22.53
CA ASN A 50 15.38 -6.87 -21.68
C ASN A 50 14.00 -6.21 -21.90
N HIS A 51 13.71 -5.87 -23.15
CA HIS A 51 12.48 -5.24 -23.61
C HIS A 51 11.73 -6.23 -24.48
N PHE A 52 10.53 -6.62 -24.05
CA PHE A 52 9.70 -7.62 -24.70
C PHE A 52 8.54 -6.91 -25.40
N GLN A 53 8.31 -7.23 -26.67
CA GLN A 53 7.26 -6.59 -27.45
C GLN A 53 5.87 -6.96 -26.92
N ILE A 54 5.01 -5.95 -26.76
CA ILE A 54 3.59 -6.12 -26.44
C ILE A 54 2.79 -6.02 -27.75
N SER A 55 2.00 -7.04 -28.03
CA SER A 55 0.98 -7.00 -29.10
C SER A 55 -0.33 -6.51 -28.52
N MET A 56 -0.83 -5.38 -29.02
CA MET A 56 -2.08 -4.78 -28.55
C MET A 56 -3.21 -5.09 -29.54
N PRO A 57 -4.43 -5.40 -29.06
CA PRO A 57 -5.58 -5.49 -29.94
C PRO A 57 -5.97 -4.09 -30.45
N ARG A 58 -6.57 -4.05 -31.64
CA ARG A 58 -7.25 -2.85 -32.11
C ARG A 58 -8.59 -2.71 -31.40
N GLY A 59 -8.86 -1.54 -30.85
CA GLY A 59 -10.13 -1.24 -30.19
C GLY A 59 -9.96 -0.26 -29.04
N PHE A 60 -10.89 -0.36 -28.11
CA PHE A 60 -11.02 0.55 -26.99
C PHE A 60 -11.02 -0.20 -25.67
N VAL A 61 -10.64 0.51 -24.61
CA VAL A 61 -10.77 0.08 -23.22
C VAL A 61 -11.67 1.08 -22.51
N HIS A 62 -12.59 0.60 -21.68
CA HIS A 62 -13.49 1.47 -20.94
C HIS A 62 -12.88 1.80 -19.58
N HIS A 63 -12.78 3.09 -19.26
CA HIS A 63 -12.24 3.59 -17.99
C HIS A 63 -13.38 4.02 -17.07
N TYR A 64 -13.31 3.54 -15.83
CA TYR A 64 -14.22 3.84 -14.76
C TYR A 64 -13.47 4.43 -13.55
N ASP A 65 -14.04 5.45 -12.94
CA ASP A 65 -13.62 5.95 -11.63
C ASP A 65 -14.31 5.14 -10.53
N VAL A 66 -13.51 4.66 -9.58
CA VAL A 66 -13.95 3.88 -8.44
C VAL A 66 -13.61 4.63 -7.17
N ASN A 67 -14.63 4.88 -6.34
CA ASN A 67 -14.44 5.48 -5.02
C ASN A 67 -14.86 4.48 -3.94
N ILE A 68 -13.99 4.24 -2.97
CA ILE A 68 -14.18 3.27 -1.89
C ILE A 68 -14.25 4.03 -0.56
N GLN A 69 -15.34 3.83 0.18
CA GLN A 69 -15.49 4.36 1.53
C GLN A 69 -15.50 3.21 2.55
N PRO A 70 -14.67 3.28 3.61
CA PRO A 70 -13.70 4.34 3.95
C PRO A 70 -12.47 4.43 3.03
N ASP A 71 -11.95 5.64 2.83
CA ASP A 71 -10.93 6.02 1.83
C ASP A 71 -9.47 5.74 2.26
N LYS A 72 -9.23 5.54 3.55
CA LYS A 72 -7.88 5.33 4.14
C LYS A 72 -7.42 3.87 4.14
N CYS A 73 -7.94 3.06 3.22
CA CYS A 73 -7.57 1.65 3.13
C CYS A 73 -6.25 1.47 2.35
N PRO A 74 -5.38 0.52 2.76
CA PRO A 74 -4.20 0.17 1.97
C PRO A 74 -4.60 -0.35 0.58
N ARG A 75 -3.77 -0.08 -0.44
CA ARG A 75 -4.03 -0.52 -1.83
C ARG A 75 -4.32 -2.03 -1.95
N LYS A 76 -3.67 -2.87 -1.15
CA LYS A 76 -3.94 -4.32 -1.13
C LYS A 76 -5.38 -4.63 -0.72
N VAL A 77 -5.90 -3.93 0.29
CA VAL A 77 -7.29 -4.06 0.74
C VAL A 77 -8.25 -3.53 -0.34
N ASN A 78 -7.94 -2.40 -0.98
CA ASN A 78 -8.77 -1.89 -2.07
C ASN A 78 -8.89 -2.89 -3.24
N ARG A 79 -7.81 -3.61 -3.55
CA ARG A 79 -7.82 -4.67 -4.57
C ARG A 79 -8.71 -5.84 -4.16
N GLU A 80 -8.62 -6.27 -2.90
CA GLU A 80 -9.48 -7.31 -2.33
C GLU A 80 -10.96 -6.88 -2.36
N ILE A 81 -11.27 -5.63 -2.01
CA ILE A 81 -12.63 -5.08 -2.10
C ILE A 81 -13.16 -5.18 -3.53
N VAL A 82 -12.38 -4.72 -4.52
CA VAL A 82 -12.81 -4.77 -5.93
C VAL A 82 -12.91 -6.21 -6.44
N GLU A 83 -12.01 -7.09 -6.03
CA GLU A 83 -12.09 -8.51 -6.37
C GLU A 83 -13.38 -9.13 -5.82
N THR A 84 -13.69 -8.94 -4.53
CA THR A 84 -14.95 -9.41 -3.93
C THR A 84 -16.17 -8.79 -4.60
N MET A 85 -16.12 -7.50 -4.93
CA MET A 85 -17.19 -6.82 -5.66
C MET A 85 -17.46 -7.48 -7.02
N VAL A 86 -16.42 -7.79 -7.78
CA VAL A 86 -16.55 -8.47 -9.09
C VAL A 86 -17.19 -9.84 -8.94
N HIS A 87 -16.85 -10.59 -7.89
CA HIS A 87 -17.45 -11.90 -7.60
C HIS A 87 -18.92 -11.79 -7.14
N CYS A 88 -19.25 -10.83 -6.26
CA CYS A 88 -20.60 -10.68 -5.71
C CYS A 88 -21.61 -10.13 -6.72
N TYR A 89 -21.18 -9.25 -7.63
CA TYR A 89 -22.06 -8.54 -8.57
C TYR A 89 -21.95 -9.07 -10.01
N ASN A 90 -22.14 -10.39 -10.18
CA ASN A 90 -22.10 -11.04 -11.49
C ASN A 90 -23.10 -10.44 -12.52
N LYS A 91 -24.18 -9.80 -12.07
CA LYS A 91 -25.12 -9.09 -12.96
C LYS A 91 -24.48 -7.89 -13.70
N ILE A 92 -23.49 -7.25 -13.08
CA ILE A 92 -22.80 -6.07 -13.63
C ILE A 92 -21.55 -6.51 -14.41
N PHE A 93 -20.74 -7.39 -13.81
CA PHE A 93 -19.45 -7.76 -14.37
C PHE A 93 -19.53 -8.96 -15.31
N GLY A 94 -20.49 -9.88 -15.13
CA GLY A 94 -20.66 -11.05 -15.97
C GLY A 94 -19.35 -11.84 -16.15
N ALA A 95 -18.97 -12.09 -17.40
CA ALA A 95 -17.72 -12.75 -17.75
C ALA A 95 -16.51 -11.78 -17.85
N LEU A 96 -16.70 -10.48 -17.61
CA LEU A 96 -15.63 -9.50 -17.67
C LEU A 96 -14.68 -9.68 -16.49
N LYS A 97 -13.40 -9.41 -16.76
CA LYS A 97 -12.33 -9.41 -15.75
C LYS A 97 -11.76 -8.00 -15.66
N PRO A 98 -12.37 -7.11 -14.87
CA PRO A 98 -11.87 -5.75 -14.71
C PRO A 98 -10.46 -5.76 -14.13
N VAL A 99 -9.64 -4.82 -14.58
CA VAL A 99 -8.34 -4.55 -13.97
C VAL A 99 -8.40 -3.26 -13.18
N PHE A 100 -7.70 -3.22 -12.06
CA PHE A 100 -7.75 -2.10 -11.11
C PHE A 100 -6.35 -1.68 -10.71
N ASP A 101 -6.13 -0.38 -10.49
CA ASP A 101 -4.85 0.19 -10.05
C ASP A 101 -4.63 0.16 -8.52
N GLY A 102 -5.68 -0.17 -7.75
CA GLY A 102 -5.65 -0.19 -6.28
C GLY A 102 -6.05 1.14 -5.63
N ARG A 103 -6.45 2.13 -6.43
CA ARG A 103 -6.92 3.45 -6.00
C ARG A 103 -8.30 3.74 -6.58
N ASN A 104 -8.36 4.30 -7.77
CA ASN A 104 -9.60 4.78 -8.37
C ASN A 104 -9.77 4.43 -9.85
N ASN A 105 -8.75 3.86 -10.51
CA ASN A 105 -8.84 3.58 -11.94
C ASN A 105 -9.14 2.10 -12.18
N LEU A 106 -10.32 1.84 -12.73
CA LEU A 106 -10.76 0.51 -13.16
C LEU A 106 -10.96 0.51 -14.67
N TYR A 107 -10.48 -0.55 -15.32
CA TYR A 107 -10.58 -0.72 -16.76
C TYR A 107 -11.23 -2.04 -17.12
N THR A 108 -12.09 -2.02 -18.14
CA THR A 108 -12.73 -3.21 -18.71
C THR A 108 -12.57 -3.24 -20.22
N ARG A 109 -12.60 -4.44 -20.81
CA ARG A 109 -12.56 -4.62 -22.26
C ARG A 109 -13.85 -4.13 -22.91
N ASP A 110 -14.99 -4.54 -22.37
CA ASP A 110 -16.33 -4.21 -22.86
C ASP A 110 -17.04 -3.31 -21.84
N PRO A 111 -18.01 -2.46 -22.26
CA PRO A 111 -18.69 -1.54 -21.36
C PRO A 111 -19.57 -2.28 -20.34
N LEU A 112 -19.51 -1.83 -19.08
CA LEU A 112 -20.40 -2.28 -18.01
C LEU A 112 -21.85 -1.80 -18.28
N PRO A 113 -22.88 -2.60 -17.92
CA PRO A 113 -24.30 -2.27 -18.12
C PRO A 113 -24.81 -1.26 -17.08
N ILE A 114 -24.07 -0.17 -16.86
CA ILE A 114 -24.39 0.89 -15.89
C ILE A 114 -24.63 2.26 -16.56
N GLY A 115 -24.41 2.36 -17.87
CA GLY A 115 -24.48 3.63 -18.59
C GLY A 115 -23.40 4.61 -18.11
N ASN A 116 -23.77 5.89 -18.02
CA ASN A 116 -22.89 6.97 -17.56
C ASN A 116 -23.16 7.39 -16.10
N ASP A 117 -24.17 6.79 -15.48
CA ASP A 117 -24.58 7.14 -14.14
C ASP A 117 -23.68 6.51 -13.08
N LYS A 118 -23.61 7.16 -11.93
CA LYS A 118 -22.87 6.66 -10.77
C LYS A 118 -23.69 5.54 -10.13
N VAL A 119 -23.11 4.35 -10.02
CA VAL A 119 -23.70 3.21 -9.31
C VAL A 119 -22.98 3.00 -7.99
N GLU A 120 -23.74 2.83 -6.90
CA GLU A 120 -23.20 2.52 -5.57
C GLU A 120 -23.50 1.06 -5.21
N LEU A 121 -22.46 0.37 -4.76
CA LEU A 121 -22.48 -1.05 -4.40
C LEU A 121 -21.96 -1.20 -2.97
N GLU A 122 -22.45 -2.21 -2.27
CA GLU A 122 -22.01 -2.54 -0.91
C GLU A 122 -21.21 -3.85 -0.95
N VAL A 123 -19.98 -3.81 -0.42
CA VAL A 123 -19.08 -4.95 -0.43
C VAL A 123 -18.72 -5.30 1.01
N ILE A 124 -18.91 -6.56 1.37
CA ILE A 124 -18.62 -7.05 2.71
C ILE A 124 -17.36 -7.90 2.65
N LEU A 125 -16.32 -7.50 3.37
CA LEU A 125 -15.13 -8.32 3.58
C LEU A 125 -15.15 -8.94 4.98
N PRO A 126 -14.74 -10.22 5.11
CA PRO A 126 -14.58 -10.83 6.42
C PRO A 126 -13.53 -10.05 7.20
N GLY A 127 -13.88 -9.66 8.43
CA GLY A 127 -12.96 -8.99 9.35
C GLY A 127 -12.63 -9.86 10.55
N GLU A 128 -11.60 -9.46 11.31
CA GLU A 128 -11.22 -10.13 12.54
C GLU A 128 -12.23 -9.80 13.64
N GLY A 129 -13.31 -10.59 13.71
CA GLY A 129 -14.37 -10.52 14.71
C GLY A 129 -15.65 -9.83 14.24
N LYS A 130 -15.56 -8.85 13.32
CA LYS A 130 -16.73 -8.22 12.68
C LYS A 130 -16.47 -7.97 11.20
N ASP A 131 -17.47 -8.26 10.39
CA ASP A 131 -17.44 -7.97 8.96
C ASP A 131 -17.29 -6.48 8.69
N ARG A 132 -16.49 -6.17 7.68
CA ARG A 132 -16.22 -4.80 7.25
C ARG A 132 -17.05 -4.50 6.01
N VAL A 133 -17.94 -3.54 6.16
CA VAL A 133 -18.81 -3.07 5.07
C VAL A 133 -18.14 -1.89 4.38
N PHE A 134 -18.02 -1.96 3.07
CA PHE A 134 -17.46 -0.92 2.21
C PHE A 134 -18.50 -0.45 1.22
N ARG A 135 -18.62 0.86 1.05
CA ARG A 135 -19.44 1.46 -0.01
C ARG A 135 -18.54 1.81 -1.18
N VAL A 136 -18.79 1.18 -2.32
CA VAL A 136 -18.00 1.35 -3.54
C VAL A 136 -18.88 2.02 -4.58
N SER A 137 -18.46 3.16 -5.10
CA SER A 137 -19.14 3.78 -6.24
C SER A 137 -18.33 3.66 -7.51
N ILE A 138 -18.99 3.32 -8.61
CA ILE A 138 -18.41 3.18 -9.94
C ILE A 138 -19.07 4.17 -10.88
N LYS A 139 -18.28 4.92 -11.64
CA LYS A 139 -18.78 5.85 -12.66
C LYS A 139 -17.96 5.73 -13.94
N TRP A 140 -18.61 5.70 -15.10
CA TRP A 140 -17.91 5.74 -16.39
C TRP A 140 -17.24 7.11 -16.59
N VAL A 141 -16.01 7.11 -17.11
CA VAL A 141 -15.19 8.31 -17.30
C VAL A 141 -14.89 8.54 -18.76
N ALA A 142 -14.31 7.54 -19.42
CA ALA A 142 -13.79 7.70 -20.77
C ALA A 142 -13.69 6.36 -21.51
N GLN A 143 -13.53 6.47 -22.83
CA GLN A 143 -13.17 5.37 -23.70
C GLN A 143 -11.75 5.62 -24.22
N VAL A 144 -10.83 4.73 -23.87
CA VAL A 144 -9.40 4.85 -24.17
C VAL A 144 -9.10 4.11 -25.46
N SER A 145 -8.63 4.83 -26.49
CA SER A 145 -8.33 4.26 -27.81
C SER A 145 -6.93 3.65 -27.85
N LEU A 146 -6.85 2.32 -27.99
CA LEU A 146 -5.58 1.63 -28.22
C LEU A 146 -5.09 1.82 -29.67
N PHE A 147 -6.01 2.07 -30.59
CA PHE A 147 -5.65 2.40 -31.97
C PHE A 147 -4.88 3.71 -32.06
N ALA A 148 -5.33 4.76 -31.36
CA ALA A 148 -4.63 6.05 -31.31
C ALA A 148 -3.19 5.92 -30.77
N LEU A 149 -2.98 4.99 -29.82
CA LEU A 149 -1.64 4.67 -29.33
C LEU A 149 -0.79 4.01 -30.42
N GLU A 150 -1.33 3.05 -31.18
CA GLU A 150 -0.63 2.45 -32.32
C GLU A 150 -0.23 3.50 -33.37
N GLU A 151 -1.14 4.42 -33.72
CA GLU A 151 -0.82 5.51 -34.67
C GLU A 151 0.29 6.44 -34.15
N ALA A 152 0.27 6.77 -32.86
CA ALA A 152 1.29 7.59 -32.24
C ALA A 152 2.67 6.91 -32.24
N LEU A 153 2.72 5.59 -32.02
CA LEU A 153 3.97 4.81 -32.05
C LEU A 153 4.55 4.72 -33.46
N GLU A 154 3.70 4.65 -34.48
CA GLU A 154 4.10 4.69 -35.90
C GLU A 154 4.48 6.11 -36.37
N GLY A 155 4.40 7.11 -35.50
CA GLY A 155 4.82 8.48 -35.77
C GLY A 155 3.80 9.32 -36.55
N ARG A 156 2.56 8.83 -36.74
CA ARG A 156 1.48 9.63 -37.36
C ARG A 156 1.06 10.81 -36.49
N THR A 157 1.17 10.66 -35.17
CA THR A 157 0.81 11.68 -34.18
C THR A 157 2.01 12.05 -33.32
N ARG A 158 2.17 13.34 -32.99
CA ARG A 158 3.29 13.81 -32.15
C ARG A 158 3.11 13.43 -30.68
N GLN A 159 1.88 13.46 -30.19
CA GLN A 159 1.56 13.20 -28.79
C GLN A 159 1.24 11.73 -28.60
N ILE A 160 1.84 11.13 -27.58
CA ILE A 160 1.54 9.75 -27.19
C ILE A 160 0.39 9.79 -26.17
N PRO A 161 -0.73 9.08 -26.42
CA PRO A 161 -1.86 9.06 -25.49
C PRO A 161 -1.45 8.39 -24.17
N TYR A 162 -1.29 9.21 -23.13
CA TYR A 162 -0.77 8.76 -21.84
C TYR A 162 -1.79 7.90 -21.06
N ASP A 163 -3.07 8.18 -21.25
CA ASP A 163 -4.19 7.38 -20.74
C ASP A 163 -4.14 5.93 -21.25
N ALA A 164 -3.82 5.72 -22.52
CA ALA A 164 -3.63 4.39 -23.09
C ALA A 164 -2.41 3.67 -22.49
N ILE A 165 -1.29 4.39 -22.27
CA ILE A 165 -0.11 3.82 -21.58
C ILE A 165 -0.47 3.42 -20.15
N LEU A 166 -1.18 4.28 -19.42
CA LEU A 166 -1.63 4.01 -18.05
C LEU A 166 -2.56 2.80 -17.99
N ALA A 167 -3.54 2.71 -18.89
CA ALA A 167 -4.43 1.56 -18.98
C ALA A 167 -3.65 0.26 -19.18
N LEU A 168 -2.69 0.24 -20.11
CA LEU A 168 -1.84 -0.92 -20.34
C LEU A 168 -0.93 -1.27 -19.14
N ASP A 169 -0.36 -0.26 -18.47
CA ASP A 169 0.44 -0.48 -17.26
C ASP A 169 -0.43 -1.10 -16.15
N VAL A 170 -1.67 -0.62 -15.96
CA VAL A 170 -2.61 -1.19 -14.98
C VAL A 170 -3.01 -2.62 -15.34
N VAL A 171 -3.32 -2.90 -16.62
CA VAL A 171 -3.61 -4.25 -17.11
C VAL A 171 -2.46 -5.21 -16.77
N MET A 172 -1.24 -4.85 -17.18
CA MET A 172 -0.07 -5.72 -17.00
C MET A 172 0.33 -5.88 -15.52
N ARG A 173 0.00 -4.91 -14.66
CA ARG A 173 0.34 -4.94 -13.24
C ARG A 173 -0.75 -5.54 -12.35
N HIS A 174 -1.96 -5.75 -12.86
CA HIS A 174 -3.11 -6.14 -12.05
C HIS A 174 -2.87 -7.43 -11.26
N LEU A 175 -2.57 -8.53 -11.96
CA LEU A 175 -2.35 -9.83 -11.32
C LEU A 175 -1.07 -9.88 -10.47
N PRO A 176 0.10 -9.39 -10.91
CA PRO A 176 1.29 -9.31 -10.06
C PRO A 176 1.07 -8.51 -8.78
N SER A 177 0.24 -7.45 -8.81
CA SER A 177 -0.08 -6.65 -7.62
C SER A 177 -0.96 -7.37 -6.59
N MET A 178 -1.60 -8.47 -6.98
CA MET A 178 -2.41 -9.31 -6.09
C MET A 178 -1.62 -10.50 -5.56
N MET A 179 -0.77 -11.09 -6.42
CA MET A 179 0.03 -12.28 -6.10
C MET A 179 1.30 -11.96 -5.30
N TYR A 180 1.94 -10.82 -5.59
CA TYR A 180 3.24 -10.45 -5.02
C TYR A 180 3.15 -9.21 -4.12
N THR A 181 4.26 -8.85 -3.49
CA THR A 181 4.40 -7.60 -2.72
C THR A 181 4.92 -6.48 -3.62
N PRO A 182 4.07 -5.49 -4.00
CA PRO A 182 4.50 -4.40 -4.85
C PRO A 182 5.35 -3.38 -4.07
N VAL A 183 6.52 -3.05 -4.60
CA VAL A 183 7.40 -1.98 -4.09
C VAL A 183 7.83 -1.11 -5.27
N GLY A 184 7.30 0.11 -5.34
CA GLY A 184 7.50 0.99 -6.49
C GLY A 184 6.97 0.34 -7.79
N ARG A 185 7.85 0.15 -8.77
CA ARG A 185 7.53 -0.53 -10.04
C ARG A 185 7.88 -2.02 -10.05
N SER A 186 8.38 -2.56 -8.95
CA SER A 186 8.80 -3.95 -8.83
C SER A 186 7.86 -4.79 -7.97
N PHE A 187 7.97 -6.11 -8.11
CA PHE A 187 7.19 -7.11 -7.39
C PHE A 187 8.12 -8.12 -6.74
N PHE A 188 7.89 -8.43 -5.46
CA PHE A 188 8.73 -9.32 -4.66
C PHE A 188 7.91 -10.43 -4.00
N SER A 189 8.50 -11.60 -3.85
CA SER A 189 7.91 -12.74 -3.13
C SER A 189 8.81 -13.18 -1.99
N SER A 190 8.21 -13.83 -1.00
CA SER A 190 8.97 -14.52 0.05
C SER A 190 9.91 -15.55 -0.58
N PRO A 191 11.09 -15.79 0.01
CA PRO A 191 11.96 -16.86 -0.39
C PRO A 191 11.27 -18.23 -0.34
N GLU A 192 11.31 -18.97 -1.45
CA GLU A 192 10.87 -20.36 -1.54
C GLU A 192 12.06 -21.19 -2.04
N GLY A 193 12.60 -22.05 -1.18
CA GLY A 193 13.74 -22.91 -1.52
C GLY A 193 15.11 -22.22 -1.53
N TYR A 194 15.20 -20.95 -1.12
CA TYR A 194 16.46 -20.24 -0.92
C TYR A 194 16.44 -19.44 0.40
N TYR A 195 17.61 -19.22 1.00
CA TYR A 195 17.73 -18.49 2.27
C TYR A 195 18.96 -17.59 2.26
N HIS A 196 18.73 -16.28 2.27
CA HIS A 196 19.77 -15.25 2.24
C HIS A 196 19.57 -14.25 3.39
N PRO A 197 19.95 -14.61 4.63
CA PRO A 197 19.86 -13.72 5.77
C PRO A 197 20.85 -12.57 5.65
N LEU A 198 20.43 -11.37 6.04
CA LEU A 198 21.28 -10.18 6.13
C LEU A 198 21.72 -9.87 7.58
N GLY A 199 21.17 -10.61 8.56
CA GLY A 199 21.31 -10.30 9.99
C GLY A 199 20.31 -9.24 10.46
N GLY A 200 20.21 -9.05 11.79
CA GLY A 200 19.29 -8.07 12.39
C GLY A 200 17.82 -8.29 12.05
N GLY A 201 17.42 -9.54 11.81
CA GLY A 201 16.04 -9.91 11.45
C GLY A 201 15.65 -9.61 10.01
N ARG A 202 16.63 -9.37 9.13
CA ARG A 202 16.42 -9.03 7.72
C ARG A 202 16.88 -10.14 6.79
N GLU A 203 16.27 -10.22 5.62
CA GLU A 203 16.59 -11.17 4.56
C GLU A 203 16.41 -10.55 3.18
N VAL A 204 17.02 -11.15 2.17
CA VAL A 204 16.86 -10.74 0.77
C VAL A 204 15.64 -11.41 0.18
N TRP A 205 14.75 -10.62 -0.43
CA TRP A 205 13.71 -11.12 -1.32
C TRP A 205 14.07 -10.80 -2.76
N PHE A 206 13.97 -11.81 -3.62
CA PHE A 206 14.07 -11.61 -5.06
C PHE A 206 12.70 -11.27 -5.65
N GLY A 207 12.76 -10.65 -6.82
CA GLY A 207 11.60 -10.15 -7.53
C GLY A 207 12.00 -9.66 -8.91
N PHE A 208 11.13 -8.86 -9.49
CA PHE A 208 11.36 -8.28 -10.81
C PHE A 208 10.80 -6.86 -10.91
N HIS A 209 11.51 -5.99 -11.62
CA HIS A 209 11.02 -4.72 -12.09
C HIS A 209 10.12 -4.93 -13.31
N GLN A 210 9.01 -4.20 -13.37
CA GLN A 210 8.10 -4.21 -14.52
C GLN A 210 7.68 -2.79 -14.89
N SER A 211 7.83 -2.43 -16.17
CA SER A 211 7.26 -1.19 -16.71
C SER A 211 6.88 -1.31 -18.17
N VAL A 212 5.73 -0.75 -18.53
CA VAL A 212 5.29 -0.60 -19.92
C VAL A 212 5.82 0.71 -20.48
N ARG A 213 6.49 0.68 -21.64
CA ARG A 213 7.19 1.82 -22.26
C ARG A 213 6.84 1.94 -23.74
N PRO A 214 6.49 3.13 -24.26
CA PRO A 214 6.44 3.35 -25.69
C PRO A 214 7.85 3.32 -26.30
N SER A 215 7.95 2.82 -27.53
CA SER A 215 9.16 2.87 -28.35
C SER A 215 8.82 3.32 -29.77
N GLN A 216 9.81 3.52 -30.64
CA GLN A 216 9.59 3.91 -32.04
C GLN A 216 8.85 2.82 -32.88
N TRP A 217 8.68 1.62 -32.32
CA TRP A 217 8.23 0.44 -33.06
C TRP A 217 6.90 -0.04 -32.50
N LYS A 218 6.90 -0.44 -31.23
CA LYS A 218 5.76 -1.02 -30.50
C LYS A 218 5.83 -0.66 -29.02
N MET A 219 4.77 -0.98 -28.28
CA MET A 219 4.84 -0.96 -26.83
C MET A 219 5.77 -2.07 -26.35
N MET A 220 6.61 -1.75 -25.37
CA MET A 220 7.61 -2.67 -24.82
C MET A 220 7.34 -2.88 -23.33
N LEU A 221 7.36 -4.13 -22.90
CA LEU A 221 7.44 -4.54 -21.52
C LEU A 221 8.92 -4.64 -21.12
N ASN A 222 9.39 -3.72 -20.28
CA ASN A 222 10.73 -3.76 -19.72
C ASN A 222 10.69 -4.57 -18.42
N ILE A 223 11.40 -5.70 -18.39
CA ILE A 223 11.51 -6.62 -17.25
C ILE A 223 12.96 -6.75 -16.83
N ASP A 224 13.24 -6.63 -15.54
CA ASP A 224 14.58 -6.89 -15.00
C ASP A 224 14.49 -7.62 -13.67
N VAL A 225 15.47 -8.46 -13.35
CA VAL A 225 15.56 -9.10 -12.04
C VAL A 225 15.89 -8.05 -10.99
N SER A 226 15.33 -8.19 -9.80
CA SER A 226 15.59 -7.26 -8.69
C SER A 226 15.68 -8.01 -7.38
N ALA A 227 16.43 -7.45 -6.43
CA ALA A 227 16.53 -7.94 -5.06
C ALA A 227 16.44 -6.76 -4.10
N THR A 228 15.76 -6.94 -2.96
CA THR A 228 15.72 -5.92 -1.91
C THR A 228 15.57 -6.56 -0.53
N ALA A 229 15.88 -5.81 0.51
CA ALA A 229 15.80 -6.28 1.89
C ALA A 229 14.36 -6.22 2.42
N PHE A 230 13.93 -7.30 3.06
CA PHE A 230 12.69 -7.41 3.82
C PHE A 230 12.99 -7.87 5.25
N TYR A 231 12.05 -7.59 6.17
CA TYR A 231 12.06 -8.18 7.49
C TYR A 231 11.55 -9.62 7.41
N LYS A 232 12.28 -10.54 8.05
CA LYS A 232 11.87 -11.94 8.17
C LYS A 232 10.53 -12.05 8.88
N ALA A 233 9.65 -12.92 8.40
CA ALA A 233 8.45 -13.31 9.13
C ALA A 233 8.83 -14.29 10.25
N GLN A 234 9.10 -13.77 11.45
CA GLN A 234 9.58 -14.57 12.59
C GLN A 234 9.01 -14.07 13.93
N PRO A 235 9.08 -14.89 15.01
CA PRO A 235 8.75 -14.45 16.36
C PRO A 235 9.54 -13.21 16.78
N VAL A 236 8.87 -12.28 17.48
CA VAL A 236 9.51 -11.04 18.00
C VAL A 236 10.72 -11.35 18.89
N ILE A 237 10.68 -12.46 19.63
CA ILE A 237 11.79 -12.89 20.47
C ILE A 237 13.03 -13.25 19.63
N GLU A 238 12.86 -13.97 18.53
CA GLU A 238 13.94 -14.31 17.61
C GLU A 238 14.47 -13.06 16.89
N PHE A 239 13.57 -12.17 16.46
CA PHE A 239 13.94 -10.86 15.92
C PHE A 239 14.78 -10.04 16.91
N MET A 240 14.39 -10.01 18.18
CA MET A 240 15.15 -9.34 19.24
C MET A 240 16.54 -9.97 19.42
N CYS A 241 16.63 -11.31 19.40
CA CYS A 241 17.90 -12.01 19.48
C CYS A 241 18.82 -11.66 18.31
N GLU A 242 18.31 -11.64 17.08
CA GLU A 242 19.09 -11.23 15.89
C GLU A 242 19.55 -9.77 15.95
N VAL A 243 18.74 -8.86 16.49
CA VAL A 243 19.08 -7.43 16.60
C VAL A 243 20.10 -7.17 17.71
N LEU A 244 20.02 -7.91 18.82
CA LEU A 244 20.87 -7.72 19.99
C LEU A 244 22.07 -8.66 20.03
N ASP A 245 22.26 -9.48 19.00
CA ASP A 245 23.32 -10.50 18.88
C ASP A 245 23.30 -11.50 20.07
N ILE A 246 22.10 -11.86 20.52
CA ILE A 246 21.88 -12.84 21.60
C ILE A 246 21.80 -14.23 20.97
N ARG A 247 22.70 -15.14 21.38
CA ARG A 247 22.76 -16.51 20.84
C ARG A 247 21.63 -17.40 21.36
N ASP A 248 21.40 -17.40 22.67
CA ASP A 248 20.30 -18.11 23.31
C ASP A 248 19.51 -17.15 24.21
N ILE A 249 18.19 -17.11 24.03
CA ILE A 249 17.30 -16.32 24.85
C ILE A 249 17.29 -16.78 26.32
N ASN A 250 17.61 -18.05 26.59
CA ASN A 250 17.68 -18.60 27.94
C ASN A 250 18.86 -18.04 28.77
N ASP A 251 19.90 -17.54 28.10
CA ASP A 251 21.02 -16.85 28.73
C ASP A 251 20.61 -15.46 29.21
N GLN A 252 19.64 -14.85 28.54
CA GLN A 252 19.08 -13.55 28.89
C GLN A 252 18.09 -13.70 30.05
N ARG A 253 18.57 -14.00 31.26
CA ARG A 253 17.73 -14.11 32.48
C ARG A 253 17.42 -12.77 33.14
N LYS A 254 18.16 -11.72 32.78
CA LYS A 254 17.99 -10.36 33.31
C LYS A 254 17.20 -9.49 32.33
N PRO A 255 16.50 -8.45 32.80
CA PRO A 255 15.92 -7.43 31.93
C PRO A 255 16.97 -6.84 30.98
N LEU A 256 16.53 -6.38 29.82
CA LEU A 256 17.41 -5.69 28.87
C LEU A 256 18.02 -4.44 29.50
N THR A 257 19.30 -4.20 29.23
CA THR A 257 19.93 -2.92 29.58
C THR A 257 19.28 -1.77 28.82
N ASP A 258 19.40 -0.54 29.32
CA ASP A 258 18.83 0.63 28.65
C ASP A 258 19.37 0.78 27.21
N SER A 259 20.65 0.47 26.97
CA SER A 259 21.26 0.47 25.64
C SER A 259 20.66 -0.59 24.71
N GLN A 260 20.52 -1.84 25.20
CA GLN A 260 19.89 -2.93 24.43
C GLN A 260 18.44 -2.59 24.09
N ARG A 261 17.66 -2.09 25.07
CA ARG A 261 16.28 -1.70 24.84
C ARG A 261 16.20 -0.61 23.77
N VAL A 262 17.01 0.44 23.84
CA VAL A 262 17.01 1.52 22.84
C VAL A 262 17.40 1.00 21.45
N LYS A 263 18.40 0.11 21.35
CA LYS A 263 18.78 -0.54 20.07
C LYS A 263 17.59 -1.31 19.50
N PHE A 264 16.95 -2.14 20.31
CA PHE A 264 15.77 -2.91 19.91
C PHE A 264 14.58 -2.02 19.51
N THR A 265 14.27 -0.98 20.30
CA THR A 265 13.19 -0.03 19.99
C THR A 265 13.38 0.64 18.64
N LYS A 266 14.61 1.04 18.29
CA LYS A 266 14.90 1.66 16.99
C LYS A 266 14.60 0.72 15.82
N GLU A 267 14.86 -0.57 15.99
CA GLU A 267 14.66 -1.58 14.93
C GLU A 267 13.20 -2.02 14.80
N ILE A 268 12.46 -2.19 15.91
CA ILE A 268 11.08 -2.70 15.86
C ILE A 268 10.01 -1.62 15.69
N LYS A 269 10.29 -0.37 16.09
CA LYS A 269 9.31 0.71 16.03
C LYS A 269 8.87 0.95 14.59
N GLY A 270 7.56 0.97 14.38
CA GLY A 270 6.94 1.14 13.07
C GLY A 270 6.73 -0.17 12.32
N LEU A 271 7.29 -1.31 12.75
CA LEU A 271 7.00 -2.60 12.14
C LEU A 271 5.60 -3.08 12.49
N LYS A 272 5.03 -3.93 11.62
CA LYS A 272 3.76 -4.61 11.88
C LYS A 272 4.03 -5.96 12.51
N ILE A 273 3.32 -6.26 13.59
CA ILE A 273 3.34 -7.56 14.27
C ILE A 273 1.95 -8.19 14.22
N GLU A 274 1.88 -9.50 14.36
CA GLU A 274 0.63 -10.24 14.54
C GLU A 274 0.61 -10.95 15.90
N ILE A 275 -0.56 -11.03 16.50
CA ILE A 275 -0.75 -11.75 17.77
C ILE A 275 -0.99 -13.24 17.50
N THR A 276 -0.53 -14.08 18.43
CA THR A 276 -0.66 -15.54 18.35
C THR A 276 -1.49 -16.15 19.47
N HIS A 277 -1.93 -15.35 20.46
CA HIS A 277 -2.62 -15.85 21.65
C HIS A 277 -4.15 -15.96 21.50
N CYS A 278 -4.73 -15.47 20.40
CA CYS A 278 -6.18 -15.47 20.14
C CYS A 278 -6.62 -16.54 19.13
N GLY A 279 -5.96 -17.70 19.11
CA GLY A 279 -6.35 -18.84 18.26
C GLY A 279 -6.41 -18.48 16.77
N THR A 280 -7.59 -18.54 16.17
CA THR A 280 -7.82 -18.23 14.75
C THR A 280 -7.75 -16.73 14.44
N MET A 281 -7.86 -15.85 15.43
CA MET A 281 -7.80 -14.40 15.24
C MET A 281 -6.34 -13.91 15.20
N LYS A 282 -5.85 -13.58 14.00
CA LYS A 282 -4.47 -13.13 13.74
C LYS A 282 -4.32 -11.61 13.67
N ARG A 283 -4.75 -10.93 14.73
CA ARG A 283 -4.81 -9.46 14.72
C ARG A 283 -3.45 -8.80 14.56
N LYS A 284 -3.40 -7.81 13.65
CA LYS A 284 -2.18 -7.07 13.31
C LYS A 284 -2.13 -5.71 13.99
N TYR A 285 -0.98 -5.37 14.53
CA TYR A 285 -0.69 -4.08 15.18
C TYR A 285 0.58 -3.47 14.59
N ARG A 286 0.67 -2.13 14.61
CA ARG A 286 1.92 -1.43 14.32
C ARG A 286 2.56 -1.03 15.64
N VAL A 287 3.81 -1.46 15.86
CA VAL A 287 4.55 -1.16 17.08
C VAL A 287 4.85 0.33 17.12
N CYS A 288 4.43 1.01 18.20
CA CYS A 288 4.69 2.43 18.37
C CYS A 288 5.85 2.68 19.34
N ASN A 289 6.12 1.77 20.27
CA ASN A 289 7.20 1.89 21.24
C ASN A 289 7.59 0.53 21.85
N VAL A 290 8.54 0.53 22.78
CA VAL A 290 8.88 -0.60 23.66
C VAL A 290 8.90 -0.08 25.09
N THR A 291 8.28 -0.81 26.02
CA THR A 291 8.17 -0.35 27.41
C THR A 291 9.52 -0.39 28.14
N ARG A 292 9.73 0.55 29.06
CA ARG A 292 10.92 0.55 29.93
C ARG A 292 10.84 -0.55 30.98
N ARG A 293 9.67 -0.75 31.58
CA ARG A 293 9.42 -1.79 32.58
C ARG A 293 9.19 -3.13 31.89
N PRO A 294 9.67 -4.24 32.48
CA PRO A 294 9.41 -5.59 31.98
C PRO A 294 7.92 -5.95 32.13
N SER A 295 7.43 -6.93 31.39
CA SER A 295 6.01 -7.32 31.37
C SER A 295 5.43 -7.72 32.73
N GLN A 296 6.26 -8.23 33.64
CA GLN A 296 5.86 -8.52 35.03
C GLN A 296 5.61 -7.27 35.91
N MET A 297 6.20 -6.13 35.55
CA MET A 297 6.09 -4.85 36.30
C MET A 297 5.35 -3.76 35.52
N GLN A 298 5.21 -3.91 34.20
CA GLN A 298 4.46 -2.99 33.37
C GLN A 298 2.98 -3.17 33.66
N SER A 299 2.35 -2.10 34.12
CA SER A 299 0.93 -2.06 34.44
C SER A 299 0.15 -1.13 33.51
N PHE A 300 -1.16 -1.32 33.50
CA PHE A 300 -2.11 -0.47 32.80
C PHE A 300 -3.45 -0.47 33.57
N PRO A 301 -4.23 0.61 33.45
CA PRO A 301 -5.56 0.67 34.04
C PRO A 301 -6.50 -0.30 33.31
N LEU A 302 -7.05 -1.26 34.05
CA LEU A 302 -8.00 -2.25 33.57
C LEU A 302 -9.38 -1.98 34.21
N GLN A 303 -10.38 -1.71 33.39
CA GLN A 303 -11.77 -1.65 33.84
C GLN A 303 -12.33 -3.06 34.01
N LEU A 304 -12.81 -3.35 35.21
CA LEU A 304 -13.53 -4.58 35.54
C LEU A 304 -15.01 -4.43 35.20
N GLU A 305 -15.73 -5.56 35.13
CA GLU A 305 -17.16 -5.60 34.80
C GLU A 305 -18.04 -4.81 35.79
N ASN A 306 -17.59 -4.66 37.03
CA ASN A 306 -18.24 -3.86 38.07
C ASN A 306 -18.01 -2.35 37.93
N GLY A 307 -17.36 -1.90 36.84
CA GLY A 307 -17.04 -0.50 36.57
C GLY A 307 -15.82 0.05 37.32
N GLN A 308 -15.19 -0.73 38.22
CA GLN A 308 -13.98 -0.30 38.91
C GLN A 308 -12.76 -0.40 38.00
N THR A 309 -11.87 0.58 38.07
CA THR A 309 -10.57 0.55 37.38
C THR A 309 -9.49 0.10 38.34
N VAL A 310 -8.80 -1.00 38.00
CA VAL A 310 -7.69 -1.54 38.78
C VAL A 310 -6.40 -1.49 37.98
N GLU A 311 -5.28 -1.21 38.64
CA GLU A 311 -3.96 -1.36 38.02
C GLU A 311 -3.63 -2.85 37.87
N CYS A 312 -3.47 -3.32 36.63
CA CYS A 312 -3.16 -4.71 36.32
C CYS A 312 -1.84 -4.78 35.55
N THR A 313 -0.95 -5.70 35.95
CA THR A 313 0.29 -5.94 35.20
C THR A 313 0.00 -6.75 33.94
N VAL A 314 0.80 -6.55 32.90
CA VAL A 314 0.66 -7.30 31.63
C VAL A 314 0.76 -8.80 31.88
N ALA A 315 1.75 -9.25 32.66
CA ALA A 315 1.88 -10.67 32.99
C ALA A 315 0.66 -11.25 33.71
N LYS A 316 0.09 -10.51 34.67
CA LYS A 316 -1.13 -10.94 35.39
C LYS A 316 -2.34 -10.99 34.47
N TYR A 317 -2.53 -9.97 33.63
CA TYR A 317 -3.62 -9.94 32.66
C TYR A 317 -3.60 -11.14 31.71
N PHE A 318 -2.43 -11.51 31.18
CA PHE A 318 -2.31 -12.67 30.30
C PHE A 318 -2.58 -14.00 31.02
N LEU A 319 -2.18 -14.11 32.28
CA LEU A 319 -2.48 -15.28 33.11
C LEU A 319 -3.98 -15.37 33.42
N ASP A 320 -4.62 -14.28 33.81
CA ASP A 320 -6.02 -14.28 34.26
C ASP A 320 -6.99 -14.43 33.08
N LYS A 321 -6.80 -13.64 32.01
CA LYS A 321 -7.70 -13.58 30.86
C LYS A 321 -7.49 -14.69 29.84
N TYR A 322 -6.22 -15.00 29.52
CA TYR A 322 -5.87 -15.97 28.47
C TYR A 322 -5.33 -17.28 29.02
N LYS A 323 -5.27 -17.45 30.35
CA LYS A 323 -4.69 -18.64 31.01
C LYS A 323 -3.26 -18.94 30.53
N MET A 324 -2.52 -17.89 30.19
CA MET A 324 -1.19 -17.99 29.57
C MET A 324 -0.11 -17.50 30.52
N LYS A 325 0.75 -18.41 30.98
CA LYS A 325 1.95 -18.06 31.73
C LYS A 325 3.05 -17.62 30.76
N LEU A 326 3.47 -16.36 30.86
CA LEU A 326 4.56 -15.83 30.03
C LEU A 326 5.87 -16.56 30.33
N ARG A 327 6.57 -16.99 29.28
CA ARG A 327 7.89 -17.66 29.39
C ARG A 327 9.00 -16.66 29.77
N TYR A 328 8.91 -15.43 29.30
CA TYR A 328 9.93 -14.39 29.48
C TYR A 328 9.36 -13.12 30.15
N PRO A 329 8.89 -13.20 31.40
CA PRO A 329 8.22 -12.10 32.09
C PRO A 329 9.15 -10.90 32.41
N HIS A 330 10.46 -11.11 32.37
CA HIS A 330 11.51 -10.11 32.55
C HIS A 330 11.82 -9.27 31.30
N LEU A 331 11.25 -9.61 30.13
CA LEU A 331 11.38 -8.83 28.90
C LEU A 331 10.33 -7.71 28.80
N PRO A 332 10.59 -6.63 28.04
CA PRO A 332 9.65 -5.53 27.85
C PRO A 332 8.45 -5.89 26.97
N CYS A 333 7.45 -5.02 26.96
CA CYS A 333 6.27 -5.10 26.09
C CYS A 333 6.44 -4.20 24.85
N LEU A 334 5.67 -4.51 23.80
CA LEU A 334 5.51 -3.70 22.59
C LEU A 334 4.25 -2.84 22.64
#